data_AF-A0A7Y7TSY0-F1
#
_entry.id   AF-A0A7Y7TSY0-F1
#
_cell.length_a   1.000
_cell.length_b   1.000
_cell.length_c   1.000
_cell.angle_alpha   90.00
_cell.angle_beta   90.00
_cell.angle_gamma   90.00
#
_symmetry.space_group_name_H-M   'P 1'
#
loop_
_entity.id
_entity.type
_entity.pdbx_description
1 polymer ?
#
loop_
_entity_poly.entity_id
_entity_poly.type
_entity_poly.pdbx_seq_one_letter_code
_entity_poly.pdbx_strand_id
1 'polypeptide(L)'
;IGDFLFVSKISYGPKIPNTPIAFPFSHHTLPMTEFTKSYLEWISLPYYRFPGFTDIKNNDVVVFNYPDGDTVALQKQTESYYALVRHYGRQFVWSNYTVTARPVDKRENYIKRCIGIPGDKLEIKDGTVFVNGAKAGLPEKIQYNYVVKTKTGINPKTLEKLDIIEGGATENTGEYILTLTNEAITALKSYPYVLSIDRLNQPKGEWDPDIFPYDSTLKWNRDNFGPIVLPKAGATVQINKSNIALYTRIIDIYEGNDLKIDGDKILINGKVVTSYTFKMDYYWMMGDNRHNSADSRYWGFVPLDHIVGKAVFVWLSLDQNKTLFDGKIRWSKMFRIID
;
A
#
# COMPACT_ATOMS: atom_id res chain seq x y z
N ILE A 1 11.59 7.84 6.34
CA ILE A 1 10.78 9.09 6.31
C ILE A 1 11.72 10.26 5.95
N GLY A 2 11.27 11.22 5.14
CA GLY A 2 12.03 12.42 4.78
C GLY A 2 12.78 12.41 3.45
N ASP A 3 12.55 11.41 2.60
CA ASP A 3 13.12 11.35 1.25
C ASP A 3 12.14 11.93 0.22
N PHE A 4 12.63 12.82 -0.62
CA PHE A 4 11.94 13.41 -1.77
C PHE A 4 12.49 12.76 -3.02
N LEU A 5 11.59 12.24 -3.86
CA LEU A 5 11.95 11.34 -4.94
C LEU A 5 11.70 12.00 -6.28
N PHE A 6 12.60 11.76 -7.23
CA PHE A 6 12.34 12.04 -8.62
C PHE A 6 11.48 10.92 -9.21
N VAL A 7 10.31 11.29 -9.73
CA VAL A 7 9.34 10.35 -10.31
C VAL A 7 9.24 10.57 -11.80
N SER A 8 9.63 9.56 -12.58
CA SER A 8 9.48 9.56 -14.03
C SER A 8 8.05 9.20 -14.41
N LYS A 9 7.25 10.22 -14.76
CA LYS A 9 5.90 10.03 -15.34
C LYS A 9 5.96 9.45 -16.76
N ILE A 10 7.03 9.73 -17.49
CA ILE A 10 7.22 9.25 -18.88
C ILE A 10 7.50 7.76 -18.96
N SER A 11 8.06 7.15 -17.90
CA SER A 11 8.34 5.71 -17.89
C SER A 11 7.09 4.90 -18.16
N TYR A 12 6.00 5.18 -17.45
CA TYR A 12 4.70 4.49 -17.60
C TYR A 12 3.67 5.32 -18.36
N GLY A 13 4.10 6.38 -19.05
CA GLY A 13 3.23 7.26 -19.81
C GLY A 13 2.55 8.32 -18.94
N PRO A 14 2.65 9.62 -19.29
CA PRO A 14 2.01 10.68 -18.52
C PRO A 14 0.47 10.59 -18.61
N LYS A 15 -0.21 10.88 -17.49
CA LYS A 15 -1.66 11.02 -17.42
C LYS A 15 -2.09 12.47 -17.69
N ILE A 16 -3.23 12.65 -18.36
CA ILE A 16 -3.95 13.92 -18.35
C ILE A 16 -4.57 14.10 -16.96
N PRO A 17 -4.43 15.28 -16.30
CA PRO A 17 -5.07 15.52 -15.02
C PRO A 17 -6.60 15.49 -15.17
N ASN A 18 -7.29 14.75 -14.31
CA ASN A 18 -8.74 14.74 -14.26
C ASN A 18 -9.29 16.10 -13.80
N THR A 19 -8.54 16.81 -12.95
CA THR A 19 -8.89 18.15 -12.46
C THR A 19 -7.93 19.20 -13.01
N PRO A 20 -8.18 19.73 -14.23
CA PRO A 20 -7.24 20.61 -14.92
C PRO A 20 -7.11 21.99 -14.27
N ILE A 21 -8.10 22.44 -13.50
CA ILE A 21 -8.09 23.73 -12.80
C ILE A 21 -7.86 23.50 -11.31
N ALA A 22 -6.64 23.81 -10.87
CA ALA A 22 -6.23 23.73 -9.48
C ALA A 22 -5.31 24.89 -9.11
N PHE A 23 -5.32 25.27 -7.83
CA PHE A 23 -4.41 26.24 -7.26
C PHE A 23 -2.96 25.72 -7.38
N PRO A 24 -2.02 26.51 -7.94
CA PRO A 24 -0.65 26.08 -8.16
C PRO A 24 0.02 25.58 -6.87
N PHE A 25 0.79 24.50 -7.00
CA PHE A 25 1.57 23.88 -5.91
C PHE A 25 0.76 23.38 -4.70
N SER A 26 -0.57 23.33 -4.77
CA SER A 26 -1.42 22.74 -3.75
C SER A 26 -1.98 21.40 -4.20
N HIS A 27 -1.84 20.38 -3.35
CA HIS A 27 -2.27 19.03 -3.69
C HIS A 27 -3.80 18.90 -3.68
N HIS A 28 -4.44 19.01 -2.51
CA HIS A 28 -5.89 18.84 -2.35
C HIS A 28 -6.58 19.97 -1.56
N THR A 29 -5.86 20.70 -0.70
CA THR A 29 -6.39 21.76 0.16
C THR A 29 -5.67 23.07 -0.11
N LEU A 30 -6.40 24.20 -0.09
CA LEU A 30 -5.82 25.53 -0.27
C LEU A 30 -4.85 25.85 0.87
N PRO A 31 -3.76 26.57 0.60
CA PRO A 31 -2.86 27.04 1.64
C PRO A 31 -3.63 27.84 2.70
N MET A 32 -3.27 27.69 3.97
CA MET A 32 -3.90 28.38 5.12
C MET A 32 -5.37 28.02 5.39
N THR A 33 -5.87 26.94 4.80
CA THR A 33 -7.21 26.40 5.09
C THR A 33 -7.10 24.94 5.55
N GLU A 34 -8.06 24.48 6.34
CA GLU A 34 -8.09 23.08 6.79
C GLU A 34 -8.84 22.18 5.80
N PHE A 35 -9.95 22.68 5.22
CA PHE A 35 -10.90 21.86 4.47
C PHE A 35 -11.28 22.40 3.09
N THR A 36 -10.74 23.56 2.68
CA THR A 36 -11.11 24.17 1.39
C THR A 36 -10.35 23.50 0.26
N LYS A 37 -11.06 22.89 -0.70
CA LYS A 37 -10.45 22.21 -1.85
C LYS A 37 -9.58 23.16 -2.66
N SER A 38 -8.38 22.72 -3.07
CA SER A 38 -7.47 23.48 -3.94
C SER A 38 -7.77 23.33 -5.43
N TYR A 39 -8.90 22.75 -5.81
CA TYR A 39 -9.25 22.43 -7.19
C TYR A 39 -10.75 22.60 -7.41
N LEU A 40 -11.14 22.77 -8.67
CA LEU A 40 -12.55 22.91 -9.05
C LEU A 40 -13.07 21.59 -9.62
N GLU A 41 -14.28 21.20 -9.21
CA GLU A 41 -14.92 19.94 -9.63
C GLU A 41 -15.89 20.11 -10.80
N TRP A 42 -16.22 21.36 -11.16
CA TRP A 42 -17.12 21.70 -12.26
C TRP A 42 -16.61 21.29 -13.67
N ILE A 43 -15.31 21.00 -13.78
CA ILE A 43 -14.62 20.60 -14.99
C ILE A 43 -13.82 19.38 -14.61
N SER A 44 -14.22 18.23 -15.15
CA SER A 44 -13.55 16.95 -14.97
C SER A 44 -13.26 16.36 -16.34
N LEU A 45 -12.00 15.99 -16.58
CA LEU A 45 -11.57 15.34 -17.81
C LEU A 45 -11.62 13.82 -17.65
N PRO A 46 -12.02 13.07 -18.69
CA PRO A 46 -11.95 11.61 -18.67
C PRO A 46 -10.50 11.15 -18.53
N TYR A 47 -10.31 9.98 -17.95
CA TYR A 47 -8.98 9.38 -17.84
C TYR A 47 -8.38 9.16 -19.23
N TYR A 48 -7.16 9.65 -19.40
CA TYR A 48 -6.34 9.38 -20.56
C TYR A 48 -4.87 9.30 -20.14
N ARG A 49 -4.16 8.32 -20.68
CA ARG A 49 -2.72 8.10 -20.47
C ARG A 49 -2.05 7.99 -21.83
N PHE A 50 -1.01 8.78 -22.04
CA PHE A 50 -0.14 8.67 -23.22
C PHE A 50 0.71 7.40 -23.13
N PRO A 51 1.19 6.84 -24.26
CA PRO A 51 2.16 5.75 -24.23
C PRO A 51 3.38 6.07 -23.36
N GLY A 52 3.84 5.09 -22.58
CA GLY A 52 5.08 5.15 -21.83
C GLY A 52 6.25 4.55 -22.60
N PHE A 53 7.47 4.77 -22.09
CA PHE A 53 8.67 4.11 -22.62
C PHE A 53 8.78 2.64 -22.19
N THR A 54 8.13 2.26 -21.10
CA THR A 54 8.18 0.92 -20.51
C THR A 54 6.86 0.57 -19.85
N ASP A 55 6.53 -0.71 -19.78
CA ASP A 55 5.46 -1.19 -18.91
C ASP A 55 5.95 -1.36 -17.47
N ILE A 56 5.00 -1.37 -16.53
CA ILE A 56 5.26 -1.68 -15.12
C ILE A 56 5.64 -3.14 -15.00
N LYS A 57 6.75 -3.43 -14.31
CA LYS A 57 7.24 -4.79 -14.09
C LYS A 57 7.21 -5.14 -12.62
N ASN A 58 7.22 -6.45 -12.32
CA ASN A 58 7.45 -6.91 -10.96
C ASN A 58 8.78 -6.33 -10.45
N ASN A 59 8.77 -5.95 -9.17
CA ASN A 59 9.81 -5.24 -8.44
C ASN A 59 10.07 -3.79 -8.81
N ASP A 60 9.39 -3.20 -9.79
CA ASP A 60 9.47 -1.75 -9.98
C ASP A 60 9.00 -1.00 -8.73
N VAL A 61 9.69 0.09 -8.39
CA VAL A 61 9.22 1.01 -7.35
C VAL A 61 8.32 2.07 -7.98
N VAL A 62 7.04 2.00 -7.63
CA VAL A 62 5.97 2.74 -8.31
C VAL A 62 5.37 3.77 -7.37
N VAL A 63 5.19 4.98 -7.89
CA VAL A 63 4.37 6.02 -7.26
C VAL A 63 2.97 5.96 -7.85
N PHE A 64 1.96 5.94 -6.98
CA PHE A 64 0.55 5.86 -7.35
C PHE A 64 -0.32 6.63 -6.36
N ASN A 65 -1.50 7.02 -6.80
CA ASN A 65 -2.51 7.66 -5.96
C ASN A 65 -3.13 6.61 -5.02
N TYR A 66 -3.27 6.93 -3.73
CA TYR A 66 -3.79 6.02 -2.71
C TYR A 66 -5.21 5.54 -3.05
N PRO A 67 -5.46 4.22 -3.19
CA PRO A 67 -6.76 3.74 -3.68
C PRO A 67 -7.93 4.06 -2.75
N ASP A 68 -7.72 3.95 -1.44
CA ASP A 68 -8.72 4.25 -0.40
C ASP A 68 -8.82 5.76 -0.07
N GLY A 69 -8.04 6.61 -0.76
CA GLY A 69 -8.04 8.07 -0.58
C GLY A 69 -9.12 8.81 -1.38
N ASP A 70 -10.02 8.07 -2.03
CA ASP A 70 -11.15 8.60 -2.80
C ASP A 70 -12.25 9.19 -1.92
N THR A 71 -12.39 8.70 -0.69
CA THR A 71 -13.25 9.27 0.34
C THR A 71 -12.45 9.44 1.62
N VAL A 72 -12.52 10.61 2.24
CA VAL A 72 -11.76 10.92 3.46
C VAL A 72 -12.64 11.53 4.54
N ALA A 73 -12.34 11.18 5.80
CA ALA A 73 -12.82 11.88 6.98
C ALA A 73 -11.78 12.95 7.36
N LEU A 74 -12.08 14.23 7.13
CA LEU A 74 -11.07 15.29 7.15
C LEU A 74 -10.38 15.46 8.52
N GLN A 75 -11.10 15.19 9.60
CA GLN A 75 -10.59 15.27 10.97
C GLN A 75 -9.81 14.02 11.42
N LYS A 76 -9.87 12.91 10.67
CA LYS A 76 -9.25 11.62 11.03
C LYS A 76 -8.66 10.95 9.79
N GLN A 77 -7.56 11.52 9.30
CA GLN A 77 -6.87 11.06 8.08
C GLN A 77 -5.76 10.02 8.34
N THR A 78 -5.52 9.64 9.61
CA THR A 78 -4.55 8.58 9.96
C THR A 78 -5.03 7.19 9.53
N GLU A 79 -6.33 7.03 9.31
CA GLU A 79 -6.99 5.80 8.89
C GLU A 79 -7.87 6.10 7.67
N SER A 80 -8.12 5.10 6.81
CA SER A 80 -8.99 5.31 5.66
C SER A 80 -10.45 5.44 6.10
N TYR A 81 -11.25 6.19 5.32
CA TYR A 81 -12.70 6.27 5.54
C TYR A 81 -13.34 4.89 5.63
N TYR A 82 -12.90 3.94 4.79
CA TYR A 82 -13.44 2.58 4.78
C TYR A 82 -13.10 1.80 6.05
N ALA A 83 -11.90 1.96 6.60
CA ALA A 83 -11.55 1.38 7.89
C ALA A 83 -12.43 1.94 9.01
N LEU A 84 -12.59 3.27 9.06
CA LEU A 84 -13.47 3.93 10.03
C LEU A 84 -14.92 3.42 9.93
N VAL A 85 -15.44 3.24 8.71
CA VAL A 85 -16.79 2.70 8.51
C VAL A 85 -16.90 1.24 8.96
N ARG A 86 -15.87 0.41 8.74
CA ARG A 86 -15.86 -0.98 9.23
C ARG A 86 -15.82 -1.04 10.76
N HIS A 87 -15.05 -0.18 11.41
CA HIS A 87 -14.87 -0.21 12.87
C HIS A 87 -16.02 0.44 13.63
N TYR A 88 -16.55 1.57 13.15
CA TYR A 88 -17.53 2.38 13.88
C TYR A 88 -18.92 2.44 13.22
N GLY A 89 -19.05 1.97 11.99
CA GLY A 89 -20.28 2.07 11.20
C GLY A 89 -20.43 3.41 10.50
N ARG A 90 -21.09 3.39 9.33
CA ARG A 90 -21.25 4.57 8.46
C ARG A 90 -21.95 5.74 9.17
N GLN A 91 -22.99 5.47 9.95
CA GLN A 91 -23.75 6.52 10.64
C GLN A 91 -22.86 7.29 11.62
N PHE A 92 -22.07 6.59 12.42
CA PHE A 92 -21.13 7.22 13.35
C PHE A 92 -20.13 8.12 12.61
N VAL A 93 -19.49 7.60 11.55
CA VAL A 93 -18.49 8.35 10.78
C VAL A 93 -19.08 9.64 10.21
N TRP A 94 -20.28 9.58 9.63
CA TRP A 94 -20.93 10.74 9.02
C TRP A 94 -21.51 11.73 10.03
N SER A 95 -21.83 11.29 11.26
CA SER A 95 -22.27 12.18 12.33
C SER A 95 -21.12 12.89 13.04
N ASN A 96 -19.91 12.32 13.03
CA ASN A 96 -18.76 12.84 13.79
C ASN A 96 -17.69 13.51 12.93
N TYR A 97 -17.65 13.25 11.62
CA TYR A 97 -16.61 13.77 10.74
C TYR A 97 -17.18 14.40 9.47
N THR A 98 -16.43 15.36 8.94
CA THR A 98 -16.67 15.90 7.61
C THR A 98 -16.11 14.92 6.58
N VAL A 99 -17.02 14.27 5.84
CA VAL A 99 -16.69 13.31 4.79
C VAL A 99 -16.67 14.02 3.44
N THR A 100 -15.59 13.87 2.68
CA THR A 100 -15.49 14.42 1.33
C THR A 100 -14.85 13.45 0.36
N ALA A 101 -15.22 13.55 -0.91
CA ALA A 101 -14.65 12.76 -2.00
C ALA A 101 -13.51 13.51 -2.70
N ARG A 102 -12.54 12.74 -3.22
CA ARG A 102 -11.37 13.24 -3.95
C ARG A 102 -11.20 12.50 -5.29
N PRO A 103 -11.00 13.23 -6.41
CA PRO A 103 -10.65 12.61 -7.67
C PRO A 103 -9.26 11.96 -7.60
N VAL A 104 -9.00 10.97 -8.45
CA VAL A 104 -7.79 10.12 -8.42
C VAL A 104 -6.51 10.95 -8.34
N ASP A 105 -6.41 11.99 -9.16
CA ASP A 105 -5.22 12.87 -9.25
C ASP A 105 -5.03 13.82 -8.05
N LYS A 106 -5.98 13.85 -7.11
CA LYS A 106 -5.91 14.65 -5.87
C LYS A 106 -5.74 13.82 -4.60
N ARG A 107 -5.67 12.49 -4.72
CA ARG A 107 -5.39 11.58 -3.60
C ARG A 107 -3.90 11.53 -3.29
N GLU A 108 -3.57 11.24 -2.05
CA GLU A 108 -2.21 11.08 -1.54
C GLU A 108 -1.37 10.18 -2.44
N ASN A 109 -0.10 10.54 -2.64
CA ASN A 109 0.83 9.69 -3.37
C ASN A 109 1.47 8.68 -2.41
N TYR A 110 1.40 7.41 -2.78
CA TYR A 110 2.08 6.33 -2.11
C TYR A 110 3.20 5.82 -2.99
N ILE A 111 4.27 5.36 -2.36
CA ILE A 111 5.37 4.66 -3.02
C ILE A 111 5.48 3.25 -2.46
N LYS A 112 5.43 2.27 -3.35
CA LYS A 112 5.53 0.85 -3.01
C LYS A 112 6.19 0.11 -4.16
N ARG A 113 6.59 -1.12 -3.90
CA ARG A 113 7.09 -2.04 -4.91
C ARG A 113 5.93 -2.76 -5.58
N CYS A 114 5.92 -2.81 -6.91
CA CYS A 114 4.96 -3.60 -7.68
C CYS A 114 5.33 -5.08 -7.58
N ILE A 115 4.61 -5.84 -6.76
CA ILE A 115 4.89 -7.27 -6.56
C ILE A 115 4.17 -8.13 -7.60
N GLY A 116 2.97 -7.73 -8.01
CA GLY A 116 2.20 -8.41 -9.05
C GLY A 116 1.72 -7.46 -10.14
N ILE A 117 1.76 -7.94 -11.38
CA ILE A 117 1.24 -7.28 -12.58
C ILE A 117 -0.03 -7.99 -13.11
N PRO A 118 -0.79 -7.39 -14.03
CA PRO A 118 -2.06 -7.96 -14.51
C PRO A 118 -1.91 -9.39 -15.02
N GLY A 119 -2.76 -10.29 -14.52
CA GLY A 119 -2.74 -11.72 -14.85
C GLY A 119 -1.87 -12.58 -13.94
N ASP A 120 -1.01 -12.00 -13.09
CA ASP A 120 -0.23 -12.76 -12.13
C ASP A 120 -1.12 -13.48 -11.10
N LYS A 121 -0.70 -14.68 -10.69
CA LYS A 121 -1.24 -15.37 -9.51
C LYS A 121 -0.38 -15.07 -8.29
N LEU A 122 -0.93 -14.39 -7.30
CA LEU A 122 -0.23 -14.01 -6.07
C LEU A 122 -0.72 -14.81 -4.86
N GLU A 123 0.21 -15.25 -4.02
CA GLU A 123 -0.06 -15.96 -2.77
C GLU A 123 1.00 -15.56 -1.73
N ILE A 124 0.61 -15.45 -0.45
CA ILE A 124 1.54 -15.22 0.66
C ILE A 124 1.44 -16.41 1.61
N LYS A 125 2.57 -17.05 1.91
CA LYS A 125 2.68 -18.13 2.90
C LYS A 125 3.73 -17.78 3.91
N ASP A 126 3.33 -17.71 5.18
CA ASP A 126 4.21 -17.36 6.29
C ASP A 126 5.08 -16.13 5.97
N GLY A 127 4.44 -15.03 5.55
CA GLY A 127 5.08 -13.75 5.20
C GLY A 127 5.88 -13.77 3.90
N THR A 128 5.99 -14.92 3.22
CA THR A 128 6.74 -15.06 1.98
C THR A 128 5.80 -14.96 0.79
N VAL A 129 6.09 -14.04 -0.13
CA VAL A 129 5.26 -13.82 -1.32
C VAL A 129 5.68 -14.74 -2.46
N PHE A 130 4.70 -15.34 -3.12
CA PHE A 130 4.83 -16.15 -4.31
C PHE A 130 4.04 -15.53 -5.45
N VAL A 131 4.66 -15.43 -6.63
CA VAL A 131 4.05 -14.96 -7.87
C VAL A 131 4.19 -16.06 -8.91
N ASN A 132 3.06 -16.47 -9.49
CA ASN A 132 2.98 -17.59 -10.44
C ASN A 132 3.63 -18.89 -9.92
N GLY A 133 3.52 -19.12 -8.60
CA GLY A 133 4.07 -20.28 -7.90
C GLY A 133 5.57 -20.18 -7.53
N ALA A 134 6.30 -19.19 -8.05
CA ALA A 134 7.69 -18.93 -7.70
C ALA A 134 7.79 -17.91 -6.56
N LYS A 135 8.80 -18.04 -5.69
CA LYS A 135 9.07 -17.03 -4.65
C LYS A 135 9.38 -15.70 -5.32
N ALA A 136 8.66 -14.64 -4.94
CA ALA A 136 8.88 -13.31 -5.50
C ALA A 136 10.29 -12.82 -5.15
N GLY A 137 10.95 -12.14 -6.09
CA GLY A 137 12.22 -11.46 -5.81
C GLY A 137 12.05 -10.50 -4.64
N LEU A 138 13.00 -10.50 -3.71
CA LEU A 138 13.00 -9.60 -2.56
C LEU A 138 14.08 -8.53 -2.78
N PRO A 139 13.79 -7.25 -2.48
CA PRO A 139 14.84 -6.24 -2.48
C PRO A 139 15.82 -6.50 -1.34
N GLU A 140 17.06 -6.03 -1.50
CA GLU A 140 18.14 -6.25 -0.53
C GLU A 140 17.78 -5.75 0.87
N LYS A 141 17.11 -4.59 0.95
CA LYS A 141 16.75 -3.89 2.19
C LYS A 141 15.34 -4.21 2.68
N ILE A 142 14.76 -5.32 2.27
CA ILE A 142 13.48 -5.77 2.80
C ILE A 142 13.56 -6.00 4.32
N GLN A 143 12.49 -5.64 5.03
CA GLN A 143 12.41 -5.78 6.48
C GLN A 143 11.12 -6.50 6.90
N TYR A 144 11.22 -7.26 7.99
CA TYR A 144 10.09 -7.90 8.68
C TYR A 144 10.27 -7.72 10.20
N ASN A 145 9.20 -7.92 10.96
CA ASN A 145 9.29 -8.00 12.42
C ASN A 145 9.74 -9.40 12.86
N TYR A 146 10.65 -9.44 13.82
CA TYR A 146 11.20 -10.64 14.42
C TYR A 146 11.13 -10.55 15.94
N VAL A 147 10.87 -11.69 16.58
CA VAL A 147 11.12 -11.89 17.99
C VAL A 147 12.59 -12.24 18.15
N VAL A 148 13.33 -11.41 18.89
CA VAL A 148 14.75 -11.61 19.21
C VAL A 148 14.87 -11.92 20.69
N LYS A 149 15.38 -13.10 21.01
CA LYS A 149 15.63 -13.52 22.40
C LYS A 149 17.10 -13.40 22.72
N THR A 150 17.42 -12.94 23.93
CA THR A 150 18.78 -12.63 24.37
C THR A 150 19.03 -13.07 25.81
N LYS A 151 20.28 -13.38 26.16
CA LYS A 151 20.72 -13.68 27.53
C LYS A 151 20.77 -12.43 28.41
N THR A 152 21.14 -11.30 27.80
CA THR A 152 21.30 -9.99 28.43
C THR A 152 20.73 -8.94 27.50
N GLY A 153 20.35 -7.77 28.04
CA GLY A 153 19.80 -6.70 27.23
C GLY A 153 20.69 -6.27 26.06
N ILE A 154 20.07 -5.87 24.96
CA ILE A 154 20.76 -5.35 23.78
C ILE A 154 21.21 -3.91 24.07
N ASN A 155 22.50 -3.63 23.89
CA ASN A 155 23.02 -2.27 23.97
C ASN A 155 22.37 -1.39 22.89
N PRO A 156 21.74 -0.24 23.21
CA PRO A 156 21.13 0.65 22.23
C PRO A 156 22.08 1.07 21.09
N LYS A 157 23.37 1.21 21.37
CA LYS A 157 24.39 1.52 20.34
C LYS A 157 24.54 0.41 19.30
N THR A 158 24.25 -0.85 19.67
CA THR A 158 24.25 -1.96 18.72
C THR A 158 23.07 -1.85 17.75
N LEU A 159 21.89 -1.46 18.24
CA LEU A 159 20.71 -1.25 17.39
C LEU A 159 20.94 -0.10 16.41
N GLU A 160 21.47 1.03 16.89
CA GLU A 160 21.83 2.19 16.06
C GLU A 160 22.87 1.82 14.99
N LYS A 161 23.93 1.09 15.36
CA LYS A 161 24.96 0.63 14.41
C LYS A 161 24.40 -0.25 13.30
N LEU A 162 23.34 -1.01 13.58
CA LEU A 162 22.69 -1.91 12.62
C LEU A 162 21.50 -1.27 11.89
N ASP A 163 21.28 0.04 12.07
CA ASP A 163 20.15 0.80 11.50
C ASP A 163 18.77 0.19 11.88
N ILE A 164 18.68 -0.40 13.08
CA ILE A 164 17.44 -0.94 13.64
C ILE A 164 16.75 0.19 14.40
N ILE A 165 15.79 0.84 13.75
CA ILE A 165 15.10 2.03 14.25
C ILE A 165 13.65 1.76 14.71
N GLU A 166 13.12 0.57 14.46
CA GLU A 166 11.73 0.19 14.75
C GLU A 166 11.69 -1.08 15.63
N GLY A 167 10.80 -1.04 16.62
CA GLY A 167 10.64 -2.10 17.62
C GLY A 167 11.24 -1.73 18.98
N GLY A 168 11.29 -2.71 19.87
CA GLY A 168 11.76 -2.52 21.25
C GLY A 168 11.71 -3.78 22.09
N ALA A 169 12.07 -3.64 23.36
CA ALA A 169 11.90 -4.71 24.35
C ALA A 169 10.40 -5.00 24.55
N THR A 170 10.07 -6.26 24.77
CA THR A 170 8.72 -6.66 25.20
C THR A 170 8.63 -6.64 26.73
N GLU A 171 7.48 -7.02 27.27
CA GLU A 171 7.29 -7.23 28.71
C GLU A 171 8.13 -8.41 29.24
N ASN A 172 8.55 -9.33 28.35
CA ASN A 172 9.36 -10.47 28.71
C ASN A 172 10.86 -10.07 28.74
N THR A 173 11.50 -10.29 29.88
CA THR A 173 12.93 -10.01 30.06
C THR A 173 13.78 -10.72 29.00
N GLY A 174 14.60 -9.95 28.29
CA GLY A 174 15.50 -10.47 27.26
C GLY A 174 14.84 -10.75 25.91
N GLU A 175 13.56 -10.41 25.74
CA GLU A 175 12.83 -10.53 24.49
C GLU A 175 12.57 -9.15 23.86
N TYR A 176 12.72 -9.08 22.55
CA TYR A 176 12.54 -7.89 21.74
C TYR A 176 11.69 -8.21 20.53
N ILE A 177 10.83 -7.29 20.11
CA ILE A 177 10.22 -7.31 18.78
C ILE A 177 10.93 -6.22 17.99
N LEU A 178 11.71 -6.60 16.99
CA LEU A 178 12.51 -5.70 16.18
C LEU A 178 12.17 -5.85 14.70
N THR A 179 12.19 -4.74 13.98
CA THR A 179 12.08 -4.73 12.51
C THR A 179 13.48 -4.85 11.91
N LEU A 180 13.76 -5.97 11.24
CA LEU A 180 15.11 -6.34 10.83
C LEU A 180 15.23 -6.57 9.32
N THR A 181 16.36 -6.11 8.75
CA THR A 181 16.85 -6.54 7.44
C THR A 181 17.58 -7.89 7.53
N ASN A 182 17.81 -8.55 6.39
CA ASN A 182 18.64 -9.76 6.34
C ASN A 182 20.08 -9.52 6.83
N GLU A 183 20.63 -8.34 6.56
CA GLU A 183 21.96 -7.92 7.05
C GLU A 183 21.96 -7.79 8.57
N ALA A 184 20.98 -7.10 9.14
CA ALA A 184 20.85 -6.94 10.59
C ALA A 184 20.65 -8.29 11.30
N ILE A 185 19.88 -9.21 10.72
CA ILE A 185 19.72 -10.58 11.25
C ILE A 185 21.07 -11.30 11.28
N THR A 186 21.83 -11.23 10.19
CA THR A 186 23.16 -11.85 10.09
C THR A 186 24.12 -11.29 11.13
N ALA A 187 24.14 -9.96 11.29
CA ALA A 187 24.97 -9.30 12.29
C ALA A 187 24.54 -9.61 13.73
N LEU A 188 23.23 -9.61 14.03
CA LEU A 188 22.73 -9.95 15.36
C LEU A 188 23.09 -11.39 15.77
N LYS A 189 23.02 -12.34 14.82
CA LYS A 189 23.41 -13.74 15.07
C LYS A 189 24.88 -13.92 15.47
N SER A 190 25.78 -12.98 15.14
CA SER A 190 27.18 -13.08 15.55
C SER A 190 27.43 -12.67 17.01
N TYR A 191 26.44 -12.06 17.70
CA TYR A 191 26.59 -11.67 19.10
C TYR A 191 26.31 -12.85 20.04
N PRO A 192 27.24 -13.23 20.95
CA PRO A 192 27.10 -14.41 21.81
C PRO A 192 25.92 -14.38 22.80
N TYR A 193 25.35 -13.18 23.04
CA TYR A 193 24.19 -12.99 23.90
C TYR A 193 22.86 -13.15 23.17
N VAL A 194 22.83 -13.26 21.83
CA VAL A 194 21.61 -13.51 21.06
C VAL A 194 21.32 -15.01 21.05
N LEU A 195 20.13 -15.40 21.49
CA LEU A 195 19.67 -16.78 21.63
C LEU A 195 18.90 -17.25 20.40
N SER A 196 17.92 -16.47 19.95
CA SER A 196 17.13 -16.77 18.75
C SER A 196 16.66 -15.50 18.05
N ILE A 197 16.36 -15.63 16.76
CA ILE A 197 15.76 -14.59 15.92
C ILE A 197 14.70 -15.28 15.06
N ASP A 198 13.44 -15.13 15.46
CA ASP A 198 12.31 -15.85 14.88
C ASP A 198 11.34 -14.85 14.24
N ARG A 199 10.95 -15.09 12.98
CA ARG A 199 10.07 -14.15 12.25
C ARG A 199 8.68 -14.16 12.89
N LEU A 200 8.15 -12.98 13.19
CA LEU A 200 6.85 -12.80 13.84
C LEU A 200 5.72 -12.84 12.80
N ASN A 201 5.41 -14.05 12.33
CA ASN A 201 4.30 -14.30 11.41
C ASN A 201 3.00 -14.60 12.16
N GLN A 202 1.87 -14.11 11.64
CA GLN A 202 0.55 -14.58 12.04
C GLN A 202 0.31 -16.03 11.55
N PRO A 203 -0.21 -16.92 12.41
CA PRO A 203 -0.56 -18.29 12.02
C PRO A 203 -1.55 -18.35 10.85
N LYS A 204 -1.40 -19.36 9.99
CA LYS A 204 -2.34 -19.59 8.89
C LYS A 204 -3.73 -19.95 9.42
N GLY A 205 -4.76 -19.31 8.89
CA GLY A 205 -6.16 -19.56 9.25
C GLY A 205 -6.70 -18.69 10.38
N GLU A 206 -5.86 -17.83 10.96
CA GLU A 206 -6.32 -16.72 11.79
C GLU A 206 -6.77 -15.58 10.89
N TRP A 207 -8.07 -15.27 10.91
CA TRP A 207 -8.62 -14.18 10.11
C TRP A 207 -8.24 -12.82 10.72
N ASP A 208 -7.76 -11.91 9.87
CA ASP A 208 -7.52 -10.52 10.22
C ASP A 208 -8.60 -9.63 9.56
N PRO A 209 -9.42 -8.90 10.35
CA PRO A 209 -10.51 -8.08 9.83
C PRO A 209 -10.04 -6.84 9.05
N ASP A 210 -8.77 -6.46 9.16
CA ASP A 210 -8.19 -5.32 8.44
C ASP A 210 -7.51 -5.71 7.13
N ILE A 211 -7.52 -7.00 6.79
CA ILE A 211 -6.92 -7.53 5.57
C ILE A 211 -7.98 -7.69 4.47
N PHE A 212 -7.68 -7.16 3.29
CA PHE A 212 -8.49 -7.30 2.09
C PHE A 212 -8.72 -8.80 1.78
N PRO A 213 -9.91 -9.22 1.32
CA PRO A 213 -11.08 -8.43 0.96
C PRO A 213 -12.07 -8.20 2.11
N TYR A 214 -11.61 -8.32 3.36
CA TYR A 214 -12.44 -8.15 4.56
C TYR A 214 -13.56 -9.21 4.67
N ASP A 215 -13.29 -10.41 4.17
CA ASP A 215 -14.19 -11.56 4.19
C ASP A 215 -13.65 -12.64 5.14
N SER A 216 -14.36 -12.88 6.25
CA SER A 216 -13.96 -13.83 7.29
C SER A 216 -13.97 -15.29 6.85
N THR A 217 -14.65 -15.61 5.74
CA THR A 217 -14.70 -16.97 5.20
C THR A 217 -13.36 -17.41 4.61
N LEU A 218 -12.54 -16.47 4.15
CA LEU A 218 -11.22 -16.74 3.58
C LEU A 218 -10.15 -17.01 4.65
N LYS A 219 -10.36 -16.50 5.87
CA LYS A 219 -9.43 -16.62 7.00
C LYS A 219 -8.00 -16.19 6.67
N TRP A 220 -7.88 -15.15 5.84
CA TRP A 220 -6.59 -14.55 5.49
C TRP A 220 -6.12 -13.56 6.54
N ASN A 221 -4.81 -13.39 6.60
CA ASN A 221 -4.14 -12.36 7.38
C ASN A 221 -2.92 -11.82 6.62
N ARG A 222 -2.16 -10.93 7.25
CA ARG A 222 -1.07 -10.19 6.57
C ARG A 222 0.09 -11.09 6.11
N ASP A 223 0.21 -12.28 6.71
CA ASP A 223 1.31 -13.23 6.49
C ASP A 223 0.84 -14.50 5.75
N ASN A 224 -0.47 -14.72 5.67
CA ASN A 224 -1.08 -15.86 4.99
C ASN A 224 -2.29 -15.38 4.18
N PHE A 225 -2.11 -15.24 2.87
CA PHE A 225 -3.04 -14.54 1.99
C PHE A 225 -3.13 -15.22 0.62
N GLY A 226 -4.32 -15.24 0.02
CA GLY A 226 -4.53 -15.78 -1.31
C GLY A 226 -4.65 -17.31 -1.35
N PRO A 227 -4.50 -17.91 -2.54
CA PRO A 227 -4.09 -17.28 -3.79
C PRO A 227 -5.15 -16.36 -4.40
N ILE A 228 -4.71 -15.33 -5.13
CA ILE A 228 -5.56 -14.47 -5.98
C ILE A 228 -4.94 -14.33 -7.37
N VAL A 229 -5.77 -14.08 -8.39
CA VAL A 229 -5.31 -13.70 -9.73
C VAL A 229 -5.54 -12.21 -9.90
N LEU A 230 -4.50 -11.48 -10.30
CA LEU A 230 -4.59 -10.04 -10.53
C LEU A 230 -5.43 -9.76 -11.79
N PRO A 231 -6.47 -8.94 -11.69
CA PRO A 231 -7.30 -8.60 -12.84
C PRO A 231 -6.53 -7.93 -13.98
N LYS A 232 -6.89 -8.30 -15.21
CA LYS A 232 -6.28 -7.81 -16.45
C LYS A 232 -7.37 -7.29 -17.38
N ALA A 233 -7.12 -6.15 -18.02
CA ALA A 233 -8.07 -5.57 -18.96
C ALA A 233 -8.47 -6.58 -20.04
N GLY A 234 -9.78 -6.68 -20.32
CA GLY A 234 -10.35 -7.61 -21.27
C GLY A 234 -10.47 -9.06 -20.78
N ALA A 235 -9.91 -9.42 -19.62
CA ALA A 235 -10.10 -10.74 -19.04
C ALA A 235 -11.47 -10.84 -18.35
N THR A 236 -12.12 -12.01 -18.49
CA THR A 236 -13.39 -12.32 -17.85
C THR A 236 -13.21 -13.27 -16.67
N VAL A 237 -13.85 -12.99 -15.55
CA VAL A 237 -13.91 -13.87 -14.37
C VAL A 237 -15.35 -14.25 -14.05
N GLN A 238 -15.56 -15.46 -13.54
CA GLN A 238 -16.85 -15.84 -12.96
C GLN A 238 -16.97 -15.21 -11.57
N ILE A 239 -18.12 -14.57 -11.30
CA ILE A 239 -18.41 -13.93 -10.02
C ILE A 239 -19.57 -14.64 -9.34
N ASN A 240 -19.44 -14.82 -8.03
CA ASN A 240 -20.45 -15.40 -7.16
C ASN A 240 -20.22 -14.91 -5.73
N LYS A 241 -21.10 -15.30 -4.81
CA LYS A 241 -21.04 -14.89 -3.41
C LYS A 241 -19.71 -15.19 -2.71
N SER A 242 -19.02 -16.25 -3.09
CA SER A 242 -17.76 -16.66 -2.44
C SER A 242 -16.53 -15.85 -2.88
N ASN A 243 -16.62 -15.11 -3.99
CA ASN A 243 -15.47 -14.35 -4.52
C ASN A 243 -15.77 -12.88 -4.81
N ILE A 244 -17.04 -12.46 -4.76
CA ILE A 244 -17.44 -11.10 -5.13
C ILE A 244 -16.75 -10.05 -4.25
N ALA A 245 -16.44 -10.38 -2.99
CA ALA A 245 -15.70 -9.49 -2.09
C ALA A 245 -14.35 -9.02 -2.67
N LEU A 246 -13.68 -9.86 -3.47
CA LEU A 246 -12.42 -9.51 -4.15
C LEU A 246 -12.63 -8.44 -5.25
N TYR A 247 -13.80 -8.41 -5.87
CA TYR A 247 -14.07 -7.60 -7.06
C TYR A 247 -15.04 -6.45 -6.82
N THR A 248 -15.68 -6.37 -5.65
CA THR A 248 -16.64 -5.32 -5.30
C THR A 248 -16.11 -3.92 -5.61
N ARG A 249 -14.93 -3.58 -5.09
CA ARG A 249 -14.35 -2.23 -5.31
C ARG A 249 -13.93 -1.99 -6.76
N ILE A 250 -13.52 -3.04 -7.47
CA ILE A 250 -13.19 -2.95 -8.90
C ILE A 250 -14.43 -2.59 -9.71
N ILE A 251 -15.49 -3.36 -9.54
CA ILE A 251 -16.71 -3.22 -10.33
C ILE A 251 -17.44 -1.91 -9.98
N ASP A 252 -17.58 -1.62 -8.68
CA ASP A 252 -18.39 -0.51 -8.20
C ASP A 252 -17.67 0.84 -8.32
N ILE A 253 -16.48 0.92 -7.72
CA ILE A 253 -15.76 2.19 -7.54
C ILE A 253 -14.81 2.47 -8.69
N TYR A 254 -13.95 1.51 -9.05
CA TYR A 254 -12.89 1.77 -10.03
C TYR A 254 -13.41 1.79 -11.47
N GLU A 255 -14.35 0.92 -11.80
CA GLU A 255 -14.91 0.80 -13.16
C GLU A 255 -16.32 1.39 -13.31
N GLY A 256 -16.83 2.01 -12.24
CA GLY A 256 -18.00 2.90 -12.25
C GLY A 256 -19.32 2.22 -12.60
N ASN A 257 -19.57 1.02 -12.08
CA ASN A 257 -20.86 0.33 -12.27
C ASN A 257 -21.68 0.32 -10.97
N ASP A 258 -23.00 0.24 -11.04
CA ASP A 258 -23.86 0.02 -9.87
C ASP A 258 -23.87 -1.48 -9.51
N LEU A 259 -23.08 -1.88 -8.52
CA LEU A 259 -23.02 -3.26 -8.03
C LEU A 259 -23.98 -3.46 -6.84
N LYS A 260 -24.86 -4.47 -6.95
CA LYS A 260 -25.77 -4.88 -5.87
C LYS A 260 -25.68 -6.38 -5.65
N ILE A 261 -25.70 -6.79 -4.38
CA ILE A 261 -25.72 -8.19 -3.96
C ILE A 261 -27.03 -8.42 -3.21
N ASP A 262 -27.90 -9.26 -3.76
CA ASP A 262 -29.20 -9.61 -3.19
C ASP A 262 -29.29 -11.14 -3.00
N GLY A 263 -29.03 -11.59 -1.78
CA GLY A 263 -28.88 -13.02 -1.47
C GLY A 263 -27.72 -13.63 -2.26
N ASP A 264 -28.05 -14.50 -3.23
CA ASP A 264 -27.07 -15.14 -4.11
C ASP A 264 -27.02 -14.49 -5.51
N LYS A 265 -27.87 -13.51 -5.79
CA LYS A 265 -27.89 -12.78 -7.06
C LYS A 265 -26.93 -11.60 -6.99
N ILE A 266 -26.08 -11.50 -8.00
CA ILE A 266 -25.22 -10.33 -8.21
C ILE A 266 -25.79 -9.54 -9.38
N LEU A 267 -26.06 -8.26 -9.17
CA LEU A 267 -26.56 -7.35 -10.18
C LEU A 267 -25.50 -6.28 -10.48
N ILE A 268 -25.23 -6.05 -11.76
CA ILE A 268 -24.39 -4.94 -12.24
C ILE A 268 -25.25 -4.09 -13.17
N ASN A 269 -25.41 -2.81 -12.84
CA ASN A 269 -26.26 -1.87 -13.58
C ASN A 269 -27.69 -2.40 -13.77
N GLY A 270 -28.25 -2.99 -12.70
CA GLY A 270 -29.60 -3.56 -12.68
C GLY A 270 -29.77 -4.92 -13.36
N LYS A 271 -28.72 -5.51 -13.94
CA LYS A 271 -28.78 -6.82 -14.62
C LYS A 271 -28.15 -7.90 -13.76
N VAL A 272 -28.84 -9.03 -13.59
CA VAL A 272 -28.27 -10.22 -12.95
C VAL A 272 -27.16 -10.77 -13.83
N VAL A 273 -25.98 -10.96 -13.25
CA VAL A 273 -24.77 -11.43 -13.95
C VAL A 273 -24.06 -12.51 -13.13
N THR A 274 -23.34 -13.37 -13.83
CA THR A 274 -22.50 -14.43 -13.24
C THR A 274 -21.03 -14.29 -13.62
N SER A 275 -20.69 -13.29 -14.43
CA SER A 275 -19.31 -12.98 -14.82
C SER A 275 -19.09 -11.49 -14.96
N TYR A 276 -17.83 -11.09 -14.92
CA TYR A 276 -17.40 -9.71 -15.13
C TYR A 276 -16.17 -9.66 -16.04
N THR A 277 -16.13 -8.69 -16.95
CA THR A 277 -14.95 -8.43 -17.80
C THR A 277 -14.32 -7.12 -17.36
N PHE A 278 -13.06 -7.19 -16.94
CA PHE A 278 -12.34 -6.03 -16.43
C PHE A 278 -12.05 -5.02 -17.53
N LYS A 279 -12.27 -3.73 -17.26
CA LYS A 279 -11.96 -2.62 -18.16
C LYS A 279 -10.52 -2.14 -17.99
N MET A 280 -9.89 -2.40 -16.83
CA MET A 280 -8.54 -1.93 -16.52
C MET A 280 -7.59 -3.04 -16.11
N ASP A 281 -6.31 -2.71 -16.18
CA ASP A 281 -5.21 -3.47 -15.59
C ASP A 281 -5.06 -3.13 -14.11
N TYR A 282 -4.77 -4.14 -13.30
CA TYR A 282 -4.64 -4.04 -11.85
C TYR A 282 -3.32 -4.61 -11.34
N TYR A 283 -2.78 -3.96 -10.32
CA TYR A 283 -1.47 -4.22 -9.76
C TYR A 283 -1.56 -4.52 -8.27
N TRP A 284 -0.57 -5.26 -7.77
CA TRP A 284 -0.39 -5.51 -6.34
C TRP A 284 0.86 -4.82 -5.82
N MET A 285 0.67 -3.87 -4.91
CA MET A 285 1.73 -2.99 -4.42
C MET A 285 2.05 -3.33 -2.97
N MET A 286 3.32 -3.58 -2.63
CA MET A 286 3.75 -3.88 -1.25
C MET A 286 4.92 -3.02 -0.81
N GLY A 287 4.97 -2.70 0.49
CA GLY A 287 6.12 -1.99 1.06
C GLY A 287 7.29 -2.93 1.35
N ASP A 288 8.49 -2.39 1.34
CA ASP A 288 9.70 -3.16 1.66
C ASP A 288 9.83 -3.40 3.18
N ASN A 289 9.26 -2.53 4.02
CA ASN A 289 9.05 -2.79 5.45
C ASN A 289 7.72 -3.54 5.64
N ARG A 290 7.76 -4.87 5.51
CA ARG A 290 6.59 -5.72 5.25
C ARG A 290 5.61 -5.80 6.42
N HIS A 291 6.04 -5.76 7.68
CA HIS A 291 5.08 -5.79 8.80
C HIS A 291 4.58 -4.39 9.19
N ASN A 292 5.28 -3.32 8.79
CA ASN A 292 4.93 -1.94 9.16
C ASN A 292 4.58 -1.09 7.93
N SER A 293 3.96 -1.70 6.92
CA SER A 293 3.54 -1.05 5.68
C SER A 293 2.06 -1.27 5.44
N ALA A 294 1.29 -0.19 5.47
CA ALA A 294 -0.01 -0.17 4.80
C ALA A 294 0.25 -0.31 3.29
N ASP A 295 -0.26 -1.39 2.70
CA ASP A 295 -0.09 -1.76 1.29
C ASP A 295 -1.29 -2.57 0.74
N SER A 296 -1.17 -3.17 -0.46
CA SER A 296 -2.28 -3.88 -1.12
C SER A 296 -2.88 -5.02 -0.29
N ARG A 297 -2.19 -5.54 0.73
CA ARG A 297 -2.82 -6.49 1.68
C ARG A 297 -3.99 -5.88 2.44
N TYR A 298 -3.99 -4.56 2.61
CA TYR A 298 -5.02 -3.83 3.35
C TYR A 298 -6.09 -3.27 2.40
N TRP A 299 -5.72 -2.60 1.30
CA TRP A 299 -6.70 -1.97 0.40
C TRP A 299 -7.01 -2.75 -0.90
N GLY A 300 -6.28 -3.85 -1.16
CA GLY A 300 -6.44 -4.65 -2.36
C GLY A 300 -5.75 -4.07 -3.60
N PHE A 301 -6.40 -4.22 -4.75
CA PHE A 301 -5.85 -3.93 -6.06
C PHE A 301 -5.64 -2.42 -6.32
N VAL A 302 -4.56 -2.08 -7.02
CA VAL A 302 -4.28 -0.73 -7.51
C VAL A 302 -4.55 -0.68 -9.02
N PRO A 303 -5.52 0.13 -9.51
CA PRO A 303 -5.80 0.20 -10.93
C PRO A 303 -4.77 1.06 -11.69
N LEU A 304 -4.66 0.83 -13.00
CA LEU A 304 -3.77 1.56 -13.90
C LEU A 304 -3.94 3.09 -13.85
N ASP A 305 -5.17 3.58 -13.66
CA ASP A 305 -5.46 5.01 -13.59
C ASP A 305 -4.91 5.68 -12.32
N HIS A 306 -4.55 4.91 -11.29
CA HIS A 306 -3.90 5.40 -10.08
C HIS A 306 -2.39 5.54 -10.24
N ILE A 307 -1.77 4.84 -11.19
CA ILE A 307 -0.31 4.87 -11.38
C ILE A 307 0.12 6.29 -11.77
N VAL A 308 1.12 6.85 -11.10
CA VAL A 308 1.68 8.18 -11.40
C VAL A 308 2.96 8.06 -12.21
N GLY A 309 3.87 7.16 -11.82
CA GLY A 309 5.15 6.99 -12.50
C GLY A 309 6.11 6.09 -11.75
N LYS A 310 7.32 5.92 -12.31
CA LYS A 310 8.40 5.15 -11.71
C LYS A 310 9.24 6.04 -10.80
N ALA A 311 9.49 5.62 -9.56
CA ALA A 311 10.47 6.28 -8.71
C ALA A 311 11.88 5.94 -9.23
N VAL A 312 12.71 6.95 -9.53
CA VAL A 312 14.01 6.73 -10.19
C VAL A 312 15.19 6.95 -9.25
N PHE A 313 15.19 8.06 -8.51
CA PHE A 313 16.25 8.37 -7.56
C PHE A 313 15.75 9.29 -6.44
N VAL A 314 16.47 9.32 -5.33
CA VAL A 314 16.22 10.26 -4.23
C VAL A 314 16.79 11.63 -4.62
N TRP A 315 15.93 12.62 -4.86
CA TRP A 315 16.36 13.99 -5.18
C TRP A 315 16.89 14.73 -3.95
N LEU A 316 16.22 14.58 -2.81
CA LEU A 316 16.59 15.23 -1.56
C LEU A 316 16.27 14.28 -0.40
N SER A 317 17.14 14.22 0.61
CA SER A 317 16.90 13.42 1.81
C SER A 317 17.13 14.28 3.04
N LEU A 318 16.08 14.44 3.85
CA LEU A 318 16.09 15.21 5.09
C LEU A 318 15.90 14.29 6.29
N ASP A 319 16.71 14.50 7.33
CA ASP A 319 16.49 13.92 8.66
C ASP A 319 15.47 14.79 9.41
N GLN A 320 14.34 14.21 9.80
CA GLN A 320 13.27 14.94 10.47
C GLN A 320 13.63 15.30 11.92
N ASN A 321 14.62 14.62 12.50
CA ASN A 321 15.04 14.82 13.90
C ASN A 321 16.14 15.88 14.04
N LYS A 322 16.67 16.39 12.92
CA LYS A 322 17.78 17.35 12.90
C LYS A 322 17.34 18.71 12.38
N THR A 323 17.96 19.76 12.92
CA THR A 323 17.78 21.13 12.43
C THR A 323 18.66 21.37 11.20
N LEU A 324 18.34 22.40 10.40
CA LEU A 324 19.07 22.69 9.17
C LEU A 324 20.59 22.85 9.39
N PHE A 325 20.97 23.45 10.53
CA PHE A 325 22.36 23.68 10.91
C PHE A 325 23.02 22.49 11.60
N ASP A 326 22.25 21.47 11.99
CA ASP A 326 22.73 20.24 12.65
C ASP A 326 22.78 19.04 11.68
N GLY A 327 23.03 19.31 10.39
CA GLY A 327 23.15 18.24 9.39
C GLY A 327 21.81 17.60 8.98
N LYS A 328 20.75 18.41 8.84
CA LYS A 328 19.43 17.95 8.35
C LYS A 328 19.51 17.23 7.00
N ILE A 329 20.42 17.64 6.12
CA ILE A 329 20.54 17.05 4.78
C ILE A 329 21.39 15.78 4.85
N ARG A 330 20.80 14.65 4.47
CA ARG A 330 21.46 13.34 4.40
C ARG A 330 22.12 13.15 3.04
N TRP A 331 23.27 13.80 2.85
CA TRP A 331 24.02 13.81 1.58
C TRP A 331 24.31 12.41 1.02
N SER A 332 24.59 11.42 1.88
CA SER A 332 24.84 10.04 1.48
C SER A 332 23.64 9.33 0.82
N LYS A 333 22.44 9.90 0.93
CA LYS A 333 21.21 9.38 0.31
C LYS A 333 20.77 10.17 -0.93
N MET A 334 21.35 11.34 -1.18
CA MET A 334 21.00 12.16 -2.36
C MET A 334 21.48 11.50 -3.65
N PHE A 335 20.68 11.64 -4.70
CA PHE A 335 20.87 11.05 -6.03
C PHE A 335 21.05 9.53 -6.06
N ARG A 336 20.78 8.84 -4.95
CA ARG A 336 20.79 7.39 -4.90
C ARG A 336 19.69 6.87 -5.81
N ILE A 337 20.08 6.02 -6.76
CA ILE A 337 19.13 5.31 -7.63
C ILE A 337 18.25 4.41 -6.76
N ILE A 338 16.99 4.31 -7.15
CA ILE A 338 16.02 3.42 -6.53
C ILE A 338 15.96 2.14 -7.36
N ASP A 339 16.25 1.02 -6.71
CA ASP A 339 16.21 -0.33 -7.26
C ASP A 339 15.18 -1.24 -6.58
#